data_AF-A0A4Q9HSX5-F1
#
_entry.id   AF-A0A4Q9HSX5-F1
#
_cell.length_a   1.000
_cell.length_b   1.000
_cell.length_c   1.000
_cell.angle_alpha   90.00
_cell.angle_beta   90.00
_cell.angle_gamma   90.00
#
_symmetry.space_group_name_H-M   'P 1'
#
loop_
_entity.id
_entity.type
_entity.pdbx_description
1 polymer ?
#
loop_
_entity_poly.entity_id
_entity_poly.type
_entity_poly.pdbx_seq_one_letter_code
_entity_poly.pdbx_strand_id
1 'polypeptide(L)'
;MPENTVTAPLAPMGPGDVADAFAYIRALQAHDIDTAGAVANDTGPELRQLLLDVAARVFIPVTAVDDRDGEPCAHSFLAAALGRLLLEVLCHGDGACLAFPPGIAQTIIRFTENILTEDHGDVADVLRQLEAAGMRQALEAHPAHRTTA
;
A
#
# COMPACT_ATOMS: atom_id res chain seq x y z
N MET A 1 -27.37 3.61 -13.93
CA MET A 1 -26.15 2.89 -13.54
C MET A 1 -25.16 3.94 -13.10
N PRO A 2 -24.70 3.98 -11.84
CA PRO A 2 -23.69 4.95 -11.46
C PRO A 2 -22.38 4.52 -12.13
N GLU A 3 -21.83 5.41 -12.94
CA GLU A 3 -20.53 5.25 -13.59
C GLU A 3 -19.46 5.32 -12.49
N ASN A 4 -19.04 4.17 -11.96
CA ASN A 4 -17.83 4.07 -11.13
C ASN A 4 -16.60 4.10 -12.04
N THR A 5 -16.37 5.27 -12.62
CA THR A 5 -15.14 5.66 -13.33
C THR A 5 -14.78 6.98 -12.65
N VAL A 6 -13.72 7.10 -11.88
CA VAL A 6 -12.31 6.94 -12.25
C VAL A 6 -11.52 6.65 -10.97
N THR A 7 -10.89 5.48 -10.85
CA THR A 7 -9.71 5.36 -9.99
C THR A 7 -8.66 6.21 -10.68
N ALA A 8 -8.31 7.38 -10.12
CA ALA A 8 -7.19 8.15 -10.63
C ALA A 8 -5.99 7.18 -10.73
N PRO A 9 -5.21 7.21 -11.82
CA PRO A 9 -4.02 6.37 -11.93
C PRO A 9 -3.17 6.59 -10.68
N LEU A 10 -2.87 5.50 -9.96
CA LEU A 10 -2.02 5.57 -8.79
C LEU A 10 -0.71 6.25 -9.18
N ALA A 11 -0.25 7.22 -8.39
CA ALA A 11 0.99 7.94 -8.65
C ALA A 11 2.12 6.90 -8.87
N PRO A 12 2.85 6.93 -9.99
CA PRO A 12 3.84 5.90 -10.30
C PRO A 12 4.92 5.86 -9.20
N MET A 13 5.22 4.66 -8.70
CA MET A 13 6.31 4.41 -7.74
C MET A 13 7.46 3.74 -8.48
N GLY A 14 8.67 4.21 -8.24
CA GLY A 14 9.89 3.54 -8.68
C GLY A 14 10.19 2.28 -7.86
N PRO A 15 11.03 1.37 -8.37
CA PRO A 15 11.50 0.20 -7.61
C PRO A 15 12.13 0.56 -6.25
N GLY A 16 12.91 1.66 -6.20
CA GLY A 16 13.51 2.16 -4.96
C GLY A 16 12.45 2.60 -3.95
N ASP A 17 11.47 3.39 -4.39
CA ASP A 17 10.35 3.86 -3.57
C ASP A 17 9.57 2.70 -2.93
N VAL A 18 9.34 1.62 -3.70
CA VAL A 18 8.70 0.41 -3.20
C VAL A 18 9.57 -0.25 -2.13
N ALA A 19 10.87 -0.42 -2.39
CA ALA A 19 11.79 -1.04 -1.45
C ALA A 19 11.87 -0.25 -0.13
N ASP A 20 12.00 1.07 -0.20
CA ASP A 20 12.14 1.93 0.99
C ASP A 20 10.85 1.93 1.82
N ALA A 21 9.69 2.05 1.18
CA ALA A 21 8.40 2.01 1.87
C ALA A 21 8.17 0.66 2.59
N PHE A 22 8.45 -0.47 1.91
CA PHE A 22 8.28 -1.79 2.51
C PHE A 22 9.36 -2.12 3.55
N ALA A 23 10.59 -1.61 3.40
CA ALA A 23 11.63 -1.71 4.42
C ALA A 23 11.17 -1.03 5.72
N TYR A 24 10.62 0.18 5.62
CA TYR A 24 10.07 0.91 6.78
C TYR A 24 8.89 0.16 7.43
N ILE A 25 7.91 -0.28 6.63
CA ILE A 25 6.73 -1.00 7.12
C ILE A 25 7.14 -2.30 7.83
N ARG A 26 8.05 -3.08 7.23
CA ARG A 26 8.52 -4.34 7.80
C ARG A 26 9.35 -4.15 9.07
N ALA A 27 10.18 -3.11 9.13
CA ALA A 27 10.92 -2.77 10.34
C ALA A 27 9.96 -2.47 11.50
N LEU A 28 8.91 -1.69 11.26
CA LEU A 28 7.87 -1.44 12.28
C LEU A 28 7.07 -2.69 12.64
N GLN A 29 6.75 -3.55 11.67
CA GLN A 29 6.07 -4.83 11.92
C GLN A 29 6.92 -5.78 12.78
N ALA A 30 8.24 -5.78 12.59
CA ALA A 30 9.18 -6.58 13.39
C ALA A 30 9.58 -5.90 14.71
N HIS A 31 9.04 -4.71 15.01
CA HIS A 31 9.46 -3.86 16.13
C HIS A 31 10.95 -3.48 16.12
N ASP A 32 11.58 -3.48 14.94
CA ASP A 32 12.95 -3.02 14.71
C ASP A 32 12.97 -1.51 14.51
N ILE A 33 12.98 -0.78 15.63
CA ILE A 33 12.92 0.69 15.65
C ILE A 33 14.19 1.32 15.08
N ASP A 34 15.34 0.66 15.24
CA ASP A 34 16.62 1.18 14.74
C ASP A 34 16.63 1.18 13.21
N THR A 35 16.23 0.06 12.59
CA THR A 35 16.09 -0.03 11.13
C THR A 35 15.01 0.93 10.61
N ALA A 36 13.86 1.03 11.28
CA ALA A 36 12.80 1.97 10.89
C ALA A 36 13.29 3.43 10.94
N GLY A 37 14.08 3.77 11.97
CA GLY A 37 14.71 5.08 12.10
C GLY A 37 15.72 5.38 11.00
N ALA A 38 16.56 4.40 10.63
CA ALA A 38 17.52 4.54 9.53
C ALA A 38 16.81 4.83 8.20
N VAL A 39 15.81 4.01 7.84
CA VAL A 39 15.02 4.21 6.60
C VAL A 39 14.31 5.56 6.61
N ALA A 40 13.71 5.96 7.74
CA ALA A 40 13.06 7.26 7.84
C ALA A 40 14.02 8.44 7.67
N ASN A 41 15.26 8.32 8.13
CA ASN A 41 16.28 9.35 7.93
C ASN A 41 16.75 9.40 6.47
N ASP A 42 16.93 8.24 5.84
CA ASP A 42 17.42 8.14 4.46
C ASP A 42 16.36 8.63 3.45
N THR A 43 15.09 8.24 3.63
CA THR A 43 13.96 8.68 2.79
C THR A 43 13.50 10.11 3.13
N GLY A 44 13.67 10.54 4.38
CA GLY A 44 13.35 11.89 4.83
C GLY A 44 11.87 12.27 4.65
N PRO A 45 11.56 13.48 4.16
CA PRO A 45 10.18 13.99 4.09
C PRO A 45 9.28 13.23 3.12
N GLU A 46 9.86 12.50 2.17
CA GLU A 46 9.13 11.76 1.13
C GLU A 46 8.44 10.50 1.69
N LEU A 47 8.92 9.97 2.83
CA LEU A 47 8.42 8.73 3.42
C LEU A 47 6.91 8.76 3.64
N ARG A 48 6.35 9.91 4.06
CA ARG A 48 4.90 10.05 4.23
C ARG A 48 4.17 9.76 2.93
N GLN A 49 4.61 10.35 1.82
CA GLN A 49 3.96 10.18 0.53
C GLN A 49 4.11 8.75 0.03
N LEU A 50 5.30 8.16 0.17
CA LEU A 50 5.54 6.75 -0.21
C LEU A 50 4.59 5.79 0.52
N LEU A 51 4.37 6.00 1.82
CA LEU A 51 3.45 5.18 2.59
C LEU A 51 1.98 5.36 2.19
N LEU A 52 1.56 6.57 1.81
CA LEU A 52 0.23 6.81 1.24
C LEU A 52 0.06 6.12 -0.12
N ASP A 53 1.10 6.15 -0.94
CA ASP A 53 1.11 5.50 -2.25
C ASP A 53 1.06 3.97 -2.12
N VAL A 54 1.69 3.39 -1.09
CA VAL A 54 1.53 1.97 -0.72
C VAL A 54 0.13 1.71 -0.18
N ALA A 55 -0.40 2.53 0.73
CA ALA A 55 -1.75 2.36 1.27
C ALA A 55 -2.80 2.34 0.17
N ALA A 56 -2.69 3.23 -0.83
CA ALA A 56 -3.58 3.25 -1.98
C ALA A 56 -3.51 1.96 -2.82
N ARG A 57 -2.30 1.39 -3.00
CA ARG A 57 -2.04 0.14 -3.72
C ARG A 57 -2.49 -1.12 -2.97
N VAL A 58 -2.59 -1.06 -1.64
CA VAL A 58 -3.04 -2.19 -0.82
C VAL A 58 -4.54 -2.11 -0.60
N PHE A 59 -5.06 -0.96 -0.16
CA PHE A 59 -6.46 -0.85 0.24
C PHE A 59 -7.40 -0.93 -0.96
N ILE A 60 -7.13 -0.21 -2.05
CA ILE A 60 -8.10 -0.12 -3.16
C ILE A 60 -8.21 -1.45 -3.93
N PRO A 61 -7.11 -2.09 -4.37
CA PRO A 61 -7.20 -3.33 -5.14
C PRO A 61 -7.73 -4.48 -4.31
N VAL A 62 -7.25 -4.67 -3.08
CA VAL A 62 -7.69 -5.81 -2.26
C VAL A 62 -9.17 -5.69 -1.91
N THR A 63 -9.62 -4.49 -1.52
CA THR A 63 -11.02 -4.32 -1.19
C THR A 63 -11.95 -4.30 -2.42
N ALA A 64 -11.41 -4.27 -3.64
CA ALA A 64 -12.21 -4.32 -4.86
C ALA A 64 -12.38 -5.74 -5.45
N VAL A 65 -11.69 -6.76 -4.92
CA VAL A 65 -11.73 -8.13 -5.45
C VAL A 65 -12.90 -8.91 -4.81
N ASP A 66 -13.68 -9.61 -5.65
CA ASP A 66 -14.60 -10.68 -5.23
C ASP A 66 -13.91 -12.04 -5.44
N ASP A 67 -14.17 -13.01 -4.56
CA ASP A 67 -13.66 -14.39 -4.65
C ASP A 67 -14.34 -15.22 -5.74
N ARG A 68 -15.37 -14.64 -6.40
CA ARG A 68 -16.19 -15.33 -7.40
C ARG A 68 -16.10 -14.63 -8.75
N ASP A 69 -15.38 -15.26 -9.67
CA ASP A 69 -15.36 -15.01 -11.12
C ASP A 69 -14.92 -13.61 -11.61
N GLY A 70 -14.51 -12.70 -10.72
CA GLY A 70 -14.01 -11.37 -11.09
C GLY A 70 -15.08 -10.38 -11.53
N GLU A 71 -16.37 -10.71 -11.38
CA GLU A 71 -17.47 -9.76 -11.61
C GLU A 71 -17.70 -8.88 -10.36
N PRO A 72 -17.80 -7.54 -10.51
CA PRO A 72 -18.07 -6.66 -9.36
C PRO A 72 -19.42 -6.97 -8.72
N CYS A 73 -19.42 -7.40 -7.45
CA CYS A 73 -20.66 -7.59 -6.68
C CYS A 73 -20.87 -6.47 -5.65
N ALA A 74 -22.04 -6.42 -5.03
CA ALA A 74 -22.38 -5.41 -4.02
C ALA A 74 -21.37 -5.34 -2.85
N HIS A 75 -20.77 -6.49 -2.49
CA HIS A 75 -19.75 -6.58 -1.46
C HIS A 75 -18.40 -5.98 -1.93
N SER A 76 -18.02 -6.19 -3.18
CA SER A 76 -16.83 -5.57 -3.80
C SER A 76 -16.95 -4.04 -3.86
N PHE A 77 -18.16 -3.52 -4.12
CA PHE A 77 -18.38 -2.06 -4.08
C PHE A 77 -18.27 -1.48 -2.67
N LEU A 78 -18.81 -2.16 -1.66
CA LEU A 78 -18.72 -1.74 -0.27
C LEU A 78 -17.26 -1.77 0.23
N ALA A 79 -16.55 -2.85 -0.07
CA ALA A 79 -15.16 -2.99 0.30
C ALA A 79 -14.32 -1.93 -0.42
N ALA A 80 -14.47 -1.73 -1.73
CA ALA A 80 -13.76 -0.66 -2.45
C ALA A 80 -14.06 0.74 -1.88
N ALA A 81 -15.29 0.98 -1.42
CA ALA A 81 -15.66 2.23 -0.75
C ALA A 81 -14.98 2.37 0.63
N LEU A 82 -14.85 1.28 1.39
CA LEU A 82 -14.11 1.24 2.65
C LEU A 82 -12.61 1.53 2.43
N GLY A 83 -11.99 0.90 1.43
CA GLY A 83 -10.58 1.16 1.09
C GLY A 83 -10.33 2.62 0.72
N ARG A 84 -11.23 3.24 -0.05
CA ARG A 84 -11.17 4.68 -0.38
C ARG A 84 -11.37 5.56 0.86
N LEU A 85 -12.31 5.22 1.74
CA LEU A 85 -12.55 5.98 2.98
C LEU A 85 -11.34 5.94 3.92
N LEU A 86 -10.71 4.77 4.06
CA LEU A 86 -9.49 4.62 4.86
C LEU A 86 -8.35 5.48 4.29
N LEU A 87 -8.17 5.47 2.97
CA LEU A 87 -7.17 6.31 2.31
C LEU A 87 -7.46 7.80 2.51
N GLU A 88 -8.73 8.22 2.36
CA GLU A 88 -9.16 9.60 2.57
C GLU A 88 -8.81 10.10 4.00
N VAL A 89 -9.04 9.26 5.01
CA VAL A 89 -8.70 9.54 6.41
C VAL A 89 -7.19 9.68 6.60
N LEU A 90 -6.38 8.84 5.96
CA LEU A 90 -4.92 8.94 6.03
C LEU A 90 -4.37 10.17 5.32
N CYS A 91 -4.95 10.53 4.17
CA CYS A 91 -4.53 11.70 3.38
C CYS A 91 -4.83 13.02 4.09
N HIS A 92 -6.00 13.15 4.73
CA HIS A 92 -6.52 14.40 5.31
C HIS A 92 -6.44 14.49 6.84
N GLY A 93 -5.81 13.51 7.49
CA GLY A 93 -5.65 13.48 8.94
C GLY A 93 -4.66 14.51 9.50
N ASP A 94 -4.74 15.78 9.11
CA ASP A 94 -3.88 16.82 9.65
C ASP A 94 -4.07 16.94 11.18
N GLY A 95 -2.99 16.68 11.92
CA GLY A 95 -2.98 16.70 13.39
C GLY A 95 -3.57 15.45 14.08
N ALA A 96 -4.01 14.43 13.33
CA ALA A 96 -4.46 13.16 13.90
C ALA A 96 -3.31 12.13 13.96
N CYS A 97 -3.36 11.21 14.94
CA CYS A 97 -2.38 10.13 15.15
C CYS A 97 -2.17 9.16 13.96
N LEU A 98 -2.78 9.39 12.80
CA LEU A 98 -2.74 8.47 11.67
C LEU A 98 -2.01 9.02 10.45
N ALA A 99 -1.81 10.35 10.34
CA ALA A 99 -1.21 10.98 9.16
C ALA A 99 0.31 11.23 9.27
N PHE A 100 0.98 10.61 10.25
CA PHE A 100 2.44 10.58 10.38
C PHE A 100 2.98 9.19 9.97
N PRO A 101 4.24 9.07 9.50
CA PRO A 101 4.72 7.83 8.85
C PRO A 101 4.53 6.54 9.67
N PRO A 102 4.88 6.47 10.98
CA PRO A 102 4.53 5.33 11.81
C PRO A 102 3.03 5.01 11.88
N GLY A 103 2.16 6.03 11.94
CA GLY A 103 0.70 5.84 11.97
C GLY A 103 0.15 5.25 10.67
N ILE A 104 0.65 5.72 9.53
CA ILE A 104 0.29 5.17 8.20
C ILE A 104 0.76 3.72 8.08
N ALA A 105 2.02 3.46 8.43
CA ALA A 105 2.59 2.11 8.38
C ALA A 105 1.85 1.14 9.32
N GLN A 106 1.52 1.55 10.55
CA GLN A 106 0.72 0.76 11.48
C GLN A 106 -0.67 0.47 10.93
N THR A 107 -1.30 1.44 10.24
CA THR A 107 -2.59 1.22 9.59
C THR A 107 -2.49 0.16 8.49
N ILE A 108 -1.43 0.20 7.67
CA ILE A 108 -1.18 -0.83 6.64
C ILE A 108 -0.96 -2.21 7.26
N ILE A 109 -0.18 -2.29 8.35
CA ILE A 109 0.08 -3.55 9.07
C ILE A 109 -1.21 -4.12 9.65
N ARG A 110 -2.01 -3.29 10.35
CA ARG A 110 -3.29 -3.70 10.92
C ARG A 110 -4.29 -4.12 9.85
N PHE A 111 -4.35 -3.39 8.74
CA PHE A 111 -5.18 -3.78 7.62
C PHE A 111 -4.75 -5.15 7.07
N THR A 112 -3.45 -5.37 6.92
CA THR A 112 -2.90 -6.66 6.48
C THR A 112 -3.29 -7.78 7.43
N GLU A 113 -3.10 -7.59 8.74
CA GLU A 113 -3.45 -8.56 9.79
C GLU A 113 -4.95 -8.87 9.90
N ASN A 114 -5.81 -7.88 9.67
CA ASN A 114 -7.25 -8.05 9.91
C ASN A 114 -8.03 -8.44 8.65
N ILE A 115 -7.50 -8.10 7.47
CA ILE A 115 -8.23 -8.25 6.20
C ILE A 115 -7.50 -9.20 5.23
N LEU A 116 -6.16 -9.23 5.24
CA LEU A 116 -5.39 -9.96 4.22
C LEU A 116 -4.86 -11.31 4.68
N THR A 117 -4.76 -11.54 5.98
CA THR A 117 -4.34 -12.82 6.54
C THR A 117 -5.57 -13.64 6.90
N GLU A 118 -6.04 -14.46 5.97
CA GLU A 118 -7.02 -15.51 6.25
C GLU A 118 -6.41 -16.58 7.17
N ASP A 119 -7.19 -17.13 8.11
CA ASP A 119 -6.82 -18.24 9.00
C ASP A 119 -5.39 -18.15 9.60
N HIS A 120 -5.02 -16.99 10.14
CA HIS A 120 -3.73 -16.74 10.80
C HIS A 120 -2.49 -16.75 9.89
N GLY A 121 -2.64 -16.39 8.62
CA GLY A 121 -1.48 -16.12 7.75
C GLY A 121 -0.46 -15.16 8.40
N ASP A 122 0.83 -15.40 8.17
CA ASP A 122 1.88 -14.52 8.69
C ASP A 122 1.83 -13.16 7.98
N VAL A 123 1.62 -12.10 8.76
CA VAL A 123 1.61 -10.70 8.27
C VAL A 123 2.90 -10.38 7.53
N ALA A 124 4.05 -10.91 7.98
CA ALA A 124 5.33 -10.67 7.32
C ALA A 124 5.39 -11.30 5.93
N ASP A 125 4.80 -12.48 5.74
CA ASP A 125 4.69 -13.14 4.43
C ASP A 125 3.79 -12.36 3.47
N VAL A 126 2.63 -11.89 3.95
CA VAL A 126 1.72 -11.09 3.11
C VAL A 126 2.37 -9.77 2.72
N LEU A 127 3.05 -9.09 3.65
CA LEU A 127 3.81 -7.87 3.32
C LEU A 127 4.91 -8.12 2.28
N ARG A 128 5.63 -9.25 2.36
CA ARG A 128 6.62 -9.66 1.32
C ARG A 128 5.98 -9.89 -0.05
N GLN A 129 4.78 -10.48 -0.09
CA GLN A 129 4.05 -10.71 -1.34
C GLN A 129 3.57 -9.39 -1.96
N LEU A 130 3.07 -8.46 -1.13
CA LEU A 130 2.69 -7.12 -1.56
C LEU A 130 3.90 -6.33 -2.08
N GLU A 131 5.05 -6.42 -1.42
CA GLU A 131 6.32 -5.84 -1.89
C GLU A 131 6.70 -6.39 -3.28
N ALA A 132 6.68 -7.71 -3.45
CA ALA A 132 6.99 -8.36 -4.72
C ALA A 132 6.00 -7.99 -5.85
N ALA A 133 4.71 -7.82 -5.53
CA ALA A 133 3.71 -7.34 -6.46
C ALA A 133 3.97 -5.89 -6.87
N GLY A 134 4.22 -5.00 -5.90
CA GLY A 134 4.56 -3.60 -6.15
C GLY A 134 5.85 -3.45 -6.97
N MET A 135 6.86 -4.28 -6.70
CA MET A 135 8.13 -4.29 -7.43
C MET A 135 7.93 -4.68 -8.90
N ARG A 136 7.14 -5.73 -9.18
CA ARG A 136 6.80 -6.12 -10.55
C ARG A 136 6.09 -4.99 -11.30
N GLN A 137 5.09 -4.36 -10.67
CA GLN A 137 4.38 -3.23 -11.27
C GLN A 137 5.30 -2.04 -11.54
N ALA A 138 6.19 -1.71 -10.59
CA ALA A 138 7.15 -0.63 -10.73
C ALA A 138 8.12 -0.87 -11.90
N LEU A 139 8.60 -2.11 -12.06
CA LEU A 139 9.48 -2.51 -13.16
C LEU A 139 8.78 -2.50 -14.52
N GLU A 140 7.52 -2.94 -14.57
CA GLU A 140 6.70 -2.92 -15.80
C GLU A 140 6.36 -1.49 -16.25
N ALA A 141 6.13 -0.59 -15.30
CA ALA A 141 5.88 0.84 -15.57
C ALA A 141 7.13 1.60 -16.04
N HIS A 142 8.32 1.09 -15.72
CA HIS A 142 9.60 1.65 -16.15
C HIS A 142 10.36 0.65 -17.02
N PRO A 143 9.89 0.35 -18.25
CA PRO A 143 10.66 -0.44 -19.18
C PRO A 143 11.95 0.34 -19.44
N ALA A 144 13.07 -0.19 -18.92
CA ALA A 144 14.39 0.32 -19.22
C ALA A 144 14.45 0.60 -20.72
N HIS A 145 14.84 1.82 -21.10
CA HIS A 145 15.08 2.20 -22.49
C HIS A 145 15.79 1.02 -23.17
N ARG A 146 15.06 0.27 -24.00
CA ARG A 146 15.65 -0.63 -24.98
C ARG A 146 16.33 0.31 -25.95
N THR A 147 17.58 0.64 -25.67
CA THR A 147 18.49 1.17 -26.67
C THR A 147 18.62 0.05 -27.70
N THR A 148 17.78 0.14 -28.72
CA THR A 148 17.97 -0.59 -29.96
C THR A 148 19.32 -0.13 -30.53
N ALA A 149 20.20 -1.11 -30.65
CA ALA A 149 21.44 -1.21 -31.44
C ALA A 149 21.79 -0.01 -32.33
#